data_AF-A0A3M1YNN8-F1
#
_entry.id   AF-A0A3M1YNN8-F1
#
_cell.length_a   1.000
_cell.length_b   1.000
_cell.length_c   1.000
_cell.angle_alpha   90.00
_cell.angle_beta   90.00
_cell.angle_gamma   90.00
#
_symmetry.space_group_name_H-M   'P 1'
#
loop_
_entity.id
_entity.type
_entity.pdbx_description
1 polymer ?
#
loop_
_entity_poly.entity_id
_entity_poly.type
_entity_poly.pdbx_seq_one_letter_code
_entity_poly.pdbx_strand_id
1 'polypeptide(L)'
;MPRLAGRTQAQRAAHQRVIAQRILEGVSFADIAEELNISVATVYRDTQRIMQEWQKQAIADFINYRMLQLQRLEMLWHEALIAYRNSAQQPEQPDESGKAVVETHEEKRVGDPRYLQLLLQVIDRINRLLQLDSSADNNAPLTIVVKYSDEGEDS
;
A
#
# COMPACT_ATOMS: atom_id res chain seq x y z
N MET A 1 9.04 -45.10 17.40
CA MET A 1 8.68 -44.49 16.10
C MET A 1 9.95 -44.30 15.27
N PRO A 2 10.11 -44.99 14.13
CA PRO A 2 11.28 -44.80 13.26
C PRO A 2 11.29 -43.37 12.70
N ARG A 3 12.45 -42.71 12.70
CA ARG A 3 12.63 -41.40 12.05
C ARG A 3 12.51 -41.61 10.53
N LEU A 4 11.30 -41.44 9.99
CA LEU A 4 11.07 -41.38 8.55
C LEU A 4 11.97 -40.29 7.95
N ALA A 5 12.53 -40.57 6.78
CA ALA A 5 13.33 -39.61 6.02
C ALA A 5 12.58 -38.26 5.93
N GLY A 6 13.32 -37.17 6.12
CA GLY A 6 12.72 -35.83 6.13
C GLY A 6 11.99 -35.54 4.82
N ARG A 7 10.76 -34.98 4.91
CA ARG A 7 9.94 -34.60 3.75
C ARG A 7 10.75 -33.80 2.73
N THR A 8 10.58 -34.12 1.44
CA THR A 8 11.18 -33.35 0.35
C THR A 8 10.56 -31.95 0.25
N GLN A 9 11.23 -31.02 -0.41
CA GLN A 9 10.72 -29.65 -0.56
C GLN A 9 9.38 -29.61 -1.29
N ALA A 10 9.20 -30.44 -2.33
CA ALA A 10 7.94 -30.54 -3.07
C ALA A 10 6.79 -31.06 -2.20
N GLN A 11 7.03 -32.08 -1.38
CA GLN A 11 6.04 -32.59 -0.42
C GLN A 11 5.66 -31.53 0.61
N ARG A 12 6.63 -30.77 1.13
CA ARG A 12 6.34 -29.67 2.07
C ARG A 12 5.44 -28.61 1.44
N ALA A 13 5.73 -28.20 0.20
CA ALA A 13 4.91 -27.22 -0.50
C ALA A 13 3.49 -27.75 -0.75
N ALA A 14 3.34 -29.02 -1.13
CA ALA A 14 2.02 -29.64 -1.29
C ALA A 14 1.25 -29.70 0.04
N HIS A 15 1.89 -30.14 1.12
CA HIS A 15 1.26 -30.19 2.44
C HIS A 15 0.89 -28.79 2.94
N GLN A 16 1.75 -27.79 2.76
CA GLN A 16 1.46 -26.41 3.15
C GLN A 16 0.23 -25.83 2.44
N ARG A 17 -0.01 -26.18 1.18
CA ARG A 17 -1.24 -25.78 0.48
C ARG A 17 -2.50 -26.39 1.11
N VAL A 18 -2.46 -27.68 1.44
CA VAL A 18 -3.58 -28.36 2.09
C VAL A 18 -3.80 -27.82 3.51
N ILE A 19 -2.73 -27.66 4.29
CA ILE A 19 -2.77 -27.07 5.64
C ILE A 19 -3.39 -25.67 5.59
N ALA A 20 -2.93 -24.82 4.66
CA ALA A 20 -3.47 -23.47 4.48
C ALA A 20 -4.98 -23.48 4.24
N GLN A 21 -5.46 -24.33 3.32
CA GLN A 21 -6.89 -24.47 3.03
C GLN A 21 -7.67 -24.94 4.27
N ARG A 22 -7.22 -26.00 4.93
CA ARG A 22 -7.89 -26.59 6.09
C ARG A 22 -8.00 -25.65 7.28
N ILE A 23 -6.99 -24.80 7.48
CA ILE A 23 -7.01 -23.77 8.52
C ILE A 23 -8.07 -22.71 8.22
N LEU A 24 -8.23 -22.30 6.96
CA LEU A 24 -9.29 -21.37 6.56
C LEU A 24 -10.69 -21.97 6.73
N GLU A 25 -10.81 -23.29 6.59
CA GLU A 25 -12.03 -24.06 6.86
C GLU A 25 -12.29 -24.31 8.37
N GLY A 26 -11.34 -23.95 9.25
CA GLY A 26 -11.47 -24.10 10.70
C GLY A 26 -11.19 -25.52 11.22
N VAL A 27 -10.54 -26.37 10.43
CA VAL A 27 -10.20 -27.75 10.81
C VAL A 27 -9.09 -27.76 11.87
N SER A 28 -9.17 -28.69 12.83
CA SER A 28 -8.19 -28.78 13.92
C SER A 28 -6.84 -29.30 13.44
N PHE A 29 -5.75 -28.95 14.14
CA PHE A 29 -4.41 -29.43 13.79
C PHE A 29 -4.24 -30.94 13.96
N ALA A 30 -5.03 -31.57 14.83
CA ALA A 30 -5.01 -33.02 15.02
C ALA A 30 -5.57 -33.72 13.78
N ASP A 31 -6.72 -33.27 13.28
CA ASP A 31 -7.37 -33.86 12.10
C ASP A 31 -6.51 -33.66 10.84
N ILE A 32 -5.89 -32.48 10.70
CA ILE A 32 -4.96 -32.18 9.58
C ILE A 32 -3.72 -33.08 9.65
N ALA A 33 -3.20 -33.33 10.85
CA ALA A 33 -2.05 -34.20 11.06
C ALA A 33 -2.36 -35.65 10.68
N GLU A 34 -3.57 -36.12 11.01
CA GLU A 34 -4.09 -37.43 10.62
C GLU A 34 -4.28 -37.52 9.09
N GLU A 35 -4.95 -36.54 8.47
CA GLU A 35 -5.19 -36.49 7.02
C GLU A 35 -3.88 -36.56 6.21
N LEU A 36 -2.86 -35.84 6.66
CA LEU A 36 -1.57 -35.72 5.95
C LEU A 36 -0.52 -36.74 6.44
N ASN A 37 -0.85 -37.59 7.40
CA ASN A 37 0.05 -38.54 8.05
C ASN A 37 1.38 -37.92 8.48
N ILE A 38 1.30 -36.76 9.15
CA ILE A 38 2.45 -36.03 9.71
C ILE A 38 2.21 -35.73 11.18
N SER A 39 3.26 -35.36 11.92
CA SER A 39 3.08 -34.98 13.33
C SER A 39 2.35 -33.65 13.47
N VAL A 40 1.53 -33.50 14.52
CA VAL A 40 0.88 -32.22 14.88
C VAL A 40 1.92 -31.11 15.03
N ALA A 41 3.10 -31.40 15.58
CA ALA A 41 4.21 -30.44 15.69
C ALA A 41 4.75 -29.98 14.32
N THR A 42 4.60 -30.80 13.28
CA THR A 42 4.92 -30.42 11.89
C THR A 42 3.85 -29.50 11.31
N VAL A 43 2.56 -29.81 11.53
CA VAL A 43 1.43 -28.96 11.12
C VAL A 43 1.56 -27.57 11.75
N TYR A 44 1.84 -27.51 13.06
CA TYR A 44 2.03 -26.25 13.77
C TYR A 44 3.16 -25.40 13.17
N ARG A 45 4.33 -26.00 12.91
CA ARG A 45 5.47 -25.31 12.30
C ARG A 45 5.17 -24.82 10.88
N ASP A 46 4.51 -25.64 10.06
CA ASP A 46 4.10 -25.23 8.71
C ASP A 46 3.06 -24.11 8.77
N THR A 47 2.14 -24.16 9.73
CA THR A 47 1.14 -23.10 9.98
C THR A 47 1.78 -21.77 10.33
N GLN A 48 2.73 -21.76 11.27
CA GLN A 48 3.46 -20.53 11.64
C GLN A 48 4.16 -19.91 10.43
N ARG A 49 4.76 -20.75 9.57
CA ARG A 49 5.38 -20.28 8.33
C ARG A 49 4.37 -19.70 7.35
N ILE A 50 3.22 -20.33 7.18
CA ILE A 50 2.14 -19.83 6.32
C ILE A 50 1.65 -18.47 6.84
N MET A 51 1.42 -18.33 8.14
CA MET A 51 0.99 -17.07 8.75
C MET A 51 2.00 -15.95 8.54
N GLN A 52 3.29 -16.22 8.75
CA GLN A 52 4.37 -15.25 8.50
C GLN A 52 4.43 -14.83 7.03
N GLU A 53 4.24 -15.77 6.11
CA GLU A 53 4.22 -15.49 4.68
C GLU A 53 3.03 -14.61 4.30
N TRP A 54 1.83 -14.93 4.79
CA TRP A 54 0.63 -14.12 4.57
C TRP A 54 0.76 -12.72 5.15
N GLN A 55 1.37 -12.58 6.34
CA GLN A 55 1.63 -11.27 6.91
C GLN A 55 2.57 -10.44 6.04
N LYS A 56 3.65 -11.04 5.53
CA LYS A 56 4.58 -10.36 4.61
C LYS A 56 3.89 -9.95 3.32
N GLN A 57 3.07 -10.83 2.75
CA GLN A 57 2.29 -10.55 1.55
C GLN A 57 1.29 -9.42 1.79
N ALA A 58 0.54 -9.45 2.90
CA ALA A 58 -0.40 -8.39 3.25
C ALA A 58 0.28 -7.02 3.40
N ILE A 59 1.47 -6.98 4.01
CA ILE A 59 2.27 -5.74 4.12
C ILE A 59 2.71 -5.28 2.72
N ALA A 60 3.21 -6.18 1.88
CA ALA A 60 3.63 -5.85 0.52
C ALA A 60 2.45 -5.34 -0.33
N ASP A 61 1.30 -6.01 -0.28
CA ASP A 61 0.08 -5.61 -0.98
C ASP A 61 -0.42 -4.24 -0.52
N PHE A 62 -0.35 -3.97 0.78
CA PHE A 62 -0.69 -2.67 1.33
C PHE A 62 0.25 -1.56 0.82
N ILE A 63 1.56 -1.81 0.78
CA ILE A 63 2.55 -0.88 0.23
C ILE A 63 2.29 -0.64 -1.26
N ASN A 64 2.08 -1.70 -2.03
CA ASN A 64 1.79 -1.63 -3.47
C ASN A 64 0.53 -0.81 -3.75
N TYR A 65 -0.53 -1.02 -2.95
CA TYR A 65 -1.76 -0.26 -3.06
C TYR A 65 -1.53 1.23 -2.76
N ARG A 66 -0.77 1.56 -1.71
CA ARG A 66 -0.42 2.96 -1.40
C ARG A 66 0.38 3.61 -2.53
N MET A 67 1.35 2.91 -3.10
CA MET A 67 2.14 3.42 -4.24
C MET A 67 1.25 3.70 -5.46
N LEU A 68 0.32 2.80 -5.79
CA LEU A 68 -0.63 3.00 -6.88
C LEU A 68 -1.51 4.23 -6.65
N GLN A 69 -2.00 4.44 -5.43
CA GLN A 69 -2.79 5.64 -5.11
C GLN A 69 -1.95 6.92 -5.20
N LEU A 70 -0.70 6.88 -4.74
CA LEU A 70 0.21 8.02 -4.84
C LEU A 70 0.46 8.40 -6.31
N GLN A 71 0.74 7.42 -7.17
CA GLN A 71 0.93 7.65 -8.60
C GLN A 71 -0.30 8.30 -9.26
N ARG A 72 -1.51 7.86 -8.90
CA ARG A 72 -2.75 8.48 -9.39
C ARG A 72 -2.89 9.93 -8.93
N LEU A 73 -2.55 10.22 -7.68
CA LEU A 73 -2.59 11.58 -7.14
C LEU A 73 -1.52 12.47 -7.80
N GLU A 74 -0.33 11.95 -8.07
CA GLU A 74 0.72 12.68 -8.81
C GLU A 74 0.29 13.04 -10.23
N MET A 75 -0.37 12.13 -10.94
CA MET A 75 -0.94 12.41 -12.26
C MET A 75 -1.96 13.55 -12.19
N LEU A 76 -2.91 13.49 -11.26
CA LEU A 76 -3.91 14.55 -11.06
C LEU A 76 -3.28 15.87 -10.67
N TRP A 77 -2.26 15.84 -9.81
CA TRP A 77 -1.49 17.03 -9.44
C TRP A 77 -0.84 17.68 -10.66
N HIS A 78 -0.21 16.87 -11.53
CA HIS A 78 0.45 17.35 -12.73
C HIS A 78 -0.55 17.96 -13.74
N GLU A 79 -1.66 17.27 -13.99
CA GLU A 79 -2.73 17.76 -14.86
C GLU A 79 -3.35 19.06 -14.36
N ALA A 80 -3.64 19.15 -13.05
CA ALA A 80 -4.16 20.36 -12.43
C ALA A 80 -3.18 21.53 -12.52
N LEU A 81 -1.87 21.26 -12.36
CA LEU A 81 -0.83 22.27 -12.50
C LEU A 81 -0.71 22.79 -13.93
N ILE A 82 -0.77 21.91 -14.93
CA ILE A 82 -0.78 22.29 -16.35
C ILE A 82 -2.03 23.12 -16.65
N ALA A 83 -3.21 22.67 -16.22
CA ALA A 83 -4.45 23.38 -16.46
C ALA A 83 -4.46 24.78 -15.82
N TYR A 84 -3.92 24.90 -14.60
CA TYR A 84 -3.72 26.20 -13.95
C TYR A 84 -2.80 27.10 -14.77
N ARG A 85 -1.64 26.60 -15.21
CA ARG A 85 -0.70 27.37 -16.04
C ARG A 85 -1.33 27.82 -17.35
N ASN A 86 -2.03 26.93 -18.03
CA ASN A 86 -2.72 27.25 -19.29
C ASN A 86 -3.82 28.29 -19.08
N SER A 87 -4.54 28.25 -17.95
CA SER A 87 -5.56 29.24 -17.61
C SER A 87 -4.98 30.65 -17.33
N ALA A 88 -3.71 30.71 -16.94
CA ALA A 88 -2.98 31.94 -16.65
C ALA A 88 -2.25 32.53 -17.88
N GLN A 89 -2.17 31.79 -18.99
CA GLN A 89 -1.54 32.25 -20.23
C GLN A 89 -2.54 33.03 -21.11
N GLN A 90 -2.09 34.13 -21.72
CA GLN A 90 -2.88 34.83 -22.76
C GLN A 90 -2.95 33.96 -24.03
N PRO A 91 -4.10 33.92 -24.73
CA PRO A 91 -4.09 33.43 -26.10
C PRO A 91 -3.23 34.38 -26.94
N GLU A 92 -2.22 33.85 -27.64
CA GLU A 92 -1.53 34.61 -28.69
C GLU A 92 -2.59 35.04 -29.71
N GLN A 93 -2.86 36.35 -29.77
CA GLN A 93 -3.70 36.89 -30.84
C GLN A 93 -2.92 36.74 -32.15
N PRO A 94 -3.53 36.21 -33.22
CA PRO A 94 -2.89 36.23 -34.52
C PRO A 94 -2.71 37.69 -34.96
N ASP A 95 -1.47 38.09 -35.23
CA ASP A 95 -1.15 39.40 -35.81
C ASP A 95 -1.73 39.50 -37.23
N GLU A 96 -2.94 40.04 -37.35
CA GLU A 96 -3.42 40.61 -38.60
C GLU A 96 -3.07 42.11 -38.60
N SER A 97 -2.03 42.46 -39.36
CA SER A 97 -1.61 43.85 -39.60
C SER A 97 -2.77 44.73 -40.07
N GLY A 98 -3.08 45.79 -39.32
CA GLY A 98 -3.81 46.94 -39.87
C GLY A 98 -4.59 47.81 -38.88
N LYS A 99 -3.89 48.74 -38.20
CA LYS A 99 -4.43 49.96 -37.55
C LYS A 99 -5.70 49.82 -36.70
N ALA A 100 -5.50 49.68 -35.39
CA ALA A 100 -6.24 50.43 -34.37
C ALA A 100 -5.38 50.45 -33.10
N VAL A 101 -5.18 51.63 -32.51
CA VAL A 101 -4.59 51.75 -31.17
C VAL A 101 -5.63 51.20 -30.21
N VAL A 102 -5.49 49.92 -29.87
CA VAL A 102 -6.23 49.27 -28.79
C VAL A 102 -5.44 49.56 -27.52
N GLU A 103 -6.01 50.34 -26.60
CA GLU A 103 -5.52 50.40 -25.23
C GLU A 103 -5.65 49.00 -24.63
N THR A 104 -4.57 48.23 -24.73
CA THR A 104 -4.47 46.92 -24.12
C THR A 104 -4.35 47.13 -22.62
N HIS A 105 -5.49 47.12 -21.92
CA HIS A 105 -5.49 46.88 -20.49
C HIS A 105 -4.83 45.52 -20.25
N GLU A 106 -3.58 45.53 -19.79
CA GLU A 106 -2.89 44.36 -19.24
C GLU A 106 -3.54 43.98 -17.90
N GLU A 107 -4.78 43.50 -17.94
CA GLU A 107 -5.30 42.71 -16.84
C GLU A 107 -4.50 41.41 -16.83
N LYS A 108 -3.52 41.32 -15.92
CA LYS A 108 -2.91 40.06 -15.53
C LYS A 108 -4.03 39.10 -15.18
N ARG A 109 -4.34 38.17 -16.09
CA ARG A 109 -5.30 37.10 -15.81
C ARG A 109 -4.71 36.24 -14.71
N VAL A 110 -5.28 36.37 -13.52
CA VAL A 110 -5.05 35.43 -12.43
C VAL A 110 -5.65 34.11 -12.91
N GLY A 111 -4.84 33.04 -12.97
CA GLY A 111 -5.31 31.72 -13.40
C GLY A 111 -6.52 31.25 -12.59
N ASP A 112 -7.29 30.31 -13.13
CA ASP A 112 -8.54 29.89 -12.48
C ASP A 112 -8.25 29.30 -11.08
N PRO A 113 -8.77 29.92 -10.00
CA PRO A 113 -8.48 29.51 -8.63
C PRO A 113 -9.00 28.11 -8.30
N ARG A 114 -9.92 27.54 -9.11
CA ARG A 114 -10.43 26.17 -8.93
C ARG A 114 -9.31 25.14 -9.05
N TYR A 115 -8.31 25.36 -9.91
CA TYR A 115 -7.17 24.45 -10.03
C TYR A 115 -6.26 24.51 -8.81
N LEU A 116 -6.09 25.68 -8.17
CA LEU A 116 -5.35 25.80 -6.91
C LEU A 116 -6.07 25.07 -5.77
N GLN A 117 -7.40 25.16 -5.72
CA GLN A 117 -8.20 24.41 -4.75
C GLN A 117 -8.06 22.90 -4.94
N LEU A 118 -8.06 22.44 -6.20
CA LEU A 118 -7.83 21.03 -6.53
C LEU A 118 -6.42 20.57 -6.12
N LEU A 119 -5.39 21.39 -6.37
CA LEU A 119 -4.02 21.10 -5.94
C LEU A 119 -3.90 20.96 -4.42
N LEU A 120 -4.55 21.85 -3.65
CA LEU A 120 -4.60 21.75 -2.18
C LEU A 120 -5.27 20.46 -1.73
N GLN A 121 -6.41 20.08 -2.34
CA GLN A 121 -7.10 18.83 -2.03
C GLN A 121 -6.23 17.59 -2.32
N VAL A 122 -5.46 17.62 -3.40
CA VAL A 122 -4.53 16.54 -3.75
C VAL A 122 -3.39 16.45 -2.72
N ILE A 123 -2.81 17.59 -2.32
CA ILE A 123 -1.78 17.65 -1.28
C ILE A 123 -2.30 17.10 0.05
N ASP A 124 -3.49 17.49 0.48
CA ASP A 124 -4.13 16.97 1.69
C ASP A 124 -4.32 15.46 1.62
N ARG A 125 -4.74 14.95 0.45
CA ARG A 125 -4.93 13.50 0.25
C ARG A 125 -3.60 12.75 0.29
N ILE A 126 -2.53 13.32 -0.26
CA ILE A 126 -1.17 12.79 -0.18
C ILE A 126 -0.70 12.77 1.29
N ASN A 127 -0.86 13.88 2.02
CA ASN A 127 -0.47 13.97 3.43
C ASN A 127 -1.20 12.95 4.31
N ARG A 128 -2.50 12.73 4.08
CA ARG A 128 -3.26 11.66 4.76
C ARG A 128 -2.79 10.27 4.37
N LEU A 129 -2.51 10.03 3.08
CA LEU A 129 -2.03 8.74 2.60
C LEU A 129 -0.64 8.41 3.16
N LEU A 130 0.21 9.42 3.35
CA LEU A 130 1.54 9.32 3.93
C LEU A 130 1.54 9.43 5.46
N GLN A 131 0.41 9.77 6.08
CA GLN A 131 0.24 10.01 7.51
C GLN A 131 1.13 11.15 8.04
N LEU A 132 1.39 12.16 7.21
CA LEU A 132 2.18 13.35 7.56
C LEU A 132 1.35 14.40 8.31
N ASP A 133 0.01 14.35 8.19
CA ASP A 133 -0.97 15.14 8.96
C ASP A 133 -1.05 14.64 10.42
N SER A 134 0.07 14.70 11.14
CA SER A 134 0.13 14.43 12.58
C SER A 134 -0.01 15.74 13.36
N SER A 135 -1.15 16.42 13.19
CA SER A 135 -1.51 17.49 14.13
C SER A 135 -2.20 16.89 15.36
N ALA A 136 -1.38 16.70 16.39
CA ALA A 136 -1.67 17.04 17.79
C ALA A 136 -2.71 16.28 18.62
N ASP A 137 -3.32 15.18 18.18
CA ASP A 137 -4.08 14.31 19.13
C ASP A 137 -3.84 12.81 18.91
N ASN A 138 -2.95 12.28 19.75
CA ASN A 138 -2.90 10.91 20.27
C ASN A 138 -2.60 9.73 19.32
N ASN A 139 -1.29 9.41 19.32
CA ASN A 139 -0.74 8.16 19.84
C ASN A 139 -0.76 6.90 18.96
N ALA A 140 0.19 6.83 18.02
CA ALA A 140 1.23 5.79 18.02
C ALA A 140 2.24 6.04 16.89
N PRO A 141 3.57 6.08 17.13
CA PRO A 141 4.50 5.63 16.10
C PRO A 141 4.24 4.14 15.85
N LEU A 142 4.34 3.67 14.60
CA LEU A 142 4.32 2.24 14.25
C LEU A 142 5.48 1.52 14.96
N THR A 143 5.26 1.11 16.21
CA THR A 143 6.15 0.21 16.94
C THR A 143 5.51 -1.16 16.90
N ILE A 144 5.91 -1.97 15.91
CA ILE A 144 5.66 -3.41 15.95
C ILE A 144 6.65 -3.97 16.99
N VAL A 145 6.24 -4.00 18.27
CA VAL A 145 7.01 -4.72 19.29
C VAL A 145 6.76 -6.21 19.11
N VAL A 146 7.67 -6.90 18.43
CA VAL A 146 7.71 -8.37 18.45
C VAL A 146 8.35 -8.77 19.78
N LYS A 147 7.52 -9.06 20.80
CA LYS A 147 7.99 -9.70 22.03
C LYS A 147 8.14 -11.20 21.77
N TYR A 148 9.39 -11.66 21.71
CA TYR A 148 9.68 -13.09 21.85
C TYR A 148 9.67 -13.40 23.35
N SER A 149 8.68 -14.17 23.80
CA SER A 149 8.72 -14.84 25.10
C SER A 149 9.54 -16.12 24.92
N ASP A 150 10.84 -16.05 25.16
CA ASP A 150 11.64 -17.24 25.40
C ASP A 150 11.70 -17.45 26.92
N GLU A 151 10.66 -18.11 27.45
CA GLU A 151 10.77 -18.75 28.75
C GLU A 151 11.48 -20.08 28.52
N GLY A 152 12.69 -20.22 29.07
CA GLY A 152 13.33 -21.52 29.24
C GLY A 152 14.83 -21.54 28.98
N GLU A 153 15.61 -20.85 29.82
CA GLU A 153 16.97 -21.32 30.09
C GLU A 153 16.98 -21.90 31.51
N ASP A 154 16.73 -23.21 31.54
CA ASP A 154 16.89 -24.09 32.69
C ASP A 154 18.29 -23.92 33.30
N SER A 155 18.32 -23.75 34.63
CA SER A 155 19.48 -24.07 35.48
C SER A 155 19.42 -25.53 35.93
#